data_AF-A0A3B5AVM6-F1
#
_entry.id   AF-A0A3B5AVM6-F1
#
_cell.length_a   1.000
_cell.length_b   1.000
_cell.length_c   1.000
_cell.angle_alpha   90.00
_cell.angle_beta   90.00
_cell.angle_gamma   90.00
#
_symmetry.space_group_name_H-M   'P 1'
#
loop_
_entity.id
_entity.type
_entity.pdbx_description
1 polymer ?
#
loop_
_entity_poly.entity_id
_entity_poly.type
_entity_poly.pdbx_seq_one_letter_code
_entity_poly.pdbx_strand_id
1 'polypeptide(L)'
;ELSCSVRALQQDLEELKSVNASLRKENHSLREQLNTARNVEGVRGRSVRPSCDAEFARALKVFYHSMTSVRGQLQRLRRHRPSEESDLLGLRLFVDEQSRLLRDFSEQLEQSVSTLKQDVAAIVRRKRERSGVWS
;
A
#
# COMPACT_ATOMS: atom_id res chain seq x y z
N GLU A 1 34.51 65.49 -12.25
CA GLU A 1 33.30 64.66 -12.34
C GLU A 1 33.59 63.18 -12.55
N LEU A 2 34.35 62.78 -13.59
CA LEU A 2 34.70 61.38 -13.87
C LEU A 2 35.37 60.63 -12.69
N SER A 3 36.26 61.28 -11.94
CA SER A 3 36.93 60.65 -10.79
C SER A 3 35.99 60.32 -9.63
N CYS A 4 34.89 61.08 -9.46
CA CYS A 4 33.88 60.79 -8.43
C CYS A 4 33.01 59.62 -8.85
N SER A 5 32.65 59.55 -10.14
CA SER A 5 31.88 58.44 -10.71
C SER A 5 32.64 57.11 -10.67
N VAL A 6 33.94 57.12 -10.97
CA VAL A 6 34.80 55.93 -10.85
C VAL A 6 34.87 55.43 -9.40
N ARG A 7 34.96 56.35 -8.43
CA ARG A 7 35.00 56.00 -7.01
C ARG A 7 33.67 55.39 -6.53
N ALA A 8 32.54 55.94 -6.97
CA ALA A 8 31.22 55.40 -6.67
C ALA A 8 31.04 53.98 -7.22
N LEU A 9 31.42 53.75 -8.49
CA LEU A 9 31.35 52.42 -9.10
C LEU A 9 32.27 51.40 -8.41
N GLN A 10 33.43 51.82 -7.91
CA GLN A 10 34.31 50.96 -7.11
C GLN A 10 33.68 50.56 -5.78
N GLN A 11 32.99 51.49 -5.12
CA GLN A 11 32.28 51.21 -3.88
C GLN A 11 31.11 50.24 -4.10
N ASP A 12 30.29 50.47 -5.14
CA ASP A 12 29.18 49.58 -5.50
C ASP A 12 29.68 48.16 -5.84
N LEU A 13 30.83 48.04 -6.50
CA LEU A 13 31.43 46.76 -6.85
C LEU A 13 31.90 45.98 -5.61
N GLU A 14 32.45 46.66 -4.61
CA GLU A 14 32.84 46.03 -3.34
C GLU A 14 31.61 45.63 -2.49
N GLU A 15 30.57 46.45 -2.46
CA GLU A 15 29.30 46.11 -1.83
C GLU A 15 28.66 44.87 -2.48
N LEU A 16 28.63 44.82 -3.81
CA LEU A 16 28.08 43.68 -4.55
C LEU A 16 28.90 42.40 -4.31
N LYS A 17 30.23 42.50 -4.19
CA LYS A 17 31.08 41.35 -3.81
C LYS A 17 30.75 40.84 -2.42
N SER A 18 30.56 41.74 -1.46
CA SER A 18 30.20 41.41 -0.08
C SER A 18 28.85 40.68 0.00
N VAL A 19 27.83 41.22 -0.68
CA VAL A 19 26.50 40.61 -0.75
C VAL A 19 26.55 39.24 -1.42
N ASN A 20 27.28 39.12 -2.53
CA ASN A 20 27.41 37.84 -3.24
C ASN A 20 28.13 36.79 -2.38
N ALA A 21 29.15 37.19 -1.60
CA ALA A 21 29.80 36.30 -0.64
C ALA A 21 28.83 35.82 0.45
N SER A 22 27.96 36.69 0.96
CA SER A 22 26.92 36.33 1.93
C SER A 22 25.91 35.36 1.34
N LEU A 23 25.38 35.65 0.14
CA LEU A 23 24.42 34.79 -0.56
C LEU A 23 24.98 33.41 -0.89
N ARG A 24 26.29 33.30 -1.19
CA ARG A 24 26.96 32.01 -1.39
C ARG A 24 27.02 31.19 -0.10
N LYS A 25 27.27 31.81 1.04
CA LYS A 25 27.25 31.14 2.35
C LYS A 25 25.85 30.65 2.70
N GLU A 26 24.84 31.49 2.50
CA GLU A 26 23.44 31.12 2.72
C GLU A 26 23.01 29.99 1.77
N ASN A 27 23.34 30.09 0.48
CA ASN A 27 23.08 29.01 -0.48
C ASN A 27 23.75 27.69 -0.07
N HIS A 28 24.97 27.76 0.46
CA HIS A 28 25.66 26.58 0.95
C HIS A 28 24.92 25.97 2.14
N SER A 29 24.55 26.79 3.14
CA SER A 29 23.76 26.32 4.29
C SER A 29 22.40 25.77 3.89
N LEU A 30 21.67 26.42 2.98
CA LEU A 30 20.39 25.95 2.47
C LEU A 30 20.53 24.62 1.70
N ARG A 31 21.62 24.43 0.95
CA ARG A 31 21.91 23.15 0.29
C ARG A 31 22.25 22.06 1.30
N GLU A 32 22.96 22.37 2.38
CA GLU A 32 23.22 21.43 3.47
C GLU A 32 21.93 21.05 4.22
N GLN A 33 21.06 22.02 4.49
CA GLN A 33 19.73 21.81 5.07
C GLN A 33 18.84 20.96 4.16
N LEU A 34 18.83 21.22 2.85
CA LEU A 34 18.12 20.39 1.87
C LEU A 34 18.70 18.97 1.79
N ASN A 35 20.02 18.80 1.87
CA ASN A 35 20.64 17.48 1.85
C ASN A 35 20.38 16.70 3.14
N THR A 36 20.34 17.36 4.30
CA THR A 36 19.94 16.74 5.57
C THR A 36 18.45 16.38 5.58
N ALA A 37 17.56 17.27 5.13
CA ALA A 37 16.14 16.98 4.95
C ALA A 37 15.92 15.82 3.96
N ARG A 38 16.66 15.80 2.85
CA ARG A 38 16.62 14.72 1.86
C ARG A 38 17.19 13.40 2.38
N ASN A 39 18.10 13.41 3.36
CA ASN A 39 18.55 12.18 4.02
C ASN A 39 17.51 11.68 5.03
N VAL A 40 16.79 12.56 5.72
CA VAL A 40 15.65 12.21 6.58
C VAL A 40 14.47 11.66 5.75
N GLU A 41 14.21 12.23 4.57
CA GLU A 41 13.24 11.70 3.60
C GLU A 41 13.77 10.50 2.82
N GLY A 42 15.08 10.41 2.59
CA GLY A 42 15.75 9.35 1.83
C GLY A 42 15.77 8.00 2.55
N VAL A 43 15.72 8.00 3.89
CA VAL A 43 15.44 6.80 4.70
C VAL A 43 13.98 6.36 4.60
N ARG A 44 13.04 7.25 4.18
CA ARG A 44 11.62 6.95 3.96
C ARG A 44 11.20 6.79 2.49
N GLY A 45 12.03 7.19 1.51
CA GLY A 45 11.59 7.48 0.14
C GLY A 45 11.96 6.48 -0.96
N ARG A 46 12.69 5.39 -0.67
CA ARG A 46 12.94 4.30 -1.65
C ARG A 46 12.84 2.91 -1.04
N SER A 47 11.84 2.73 -0.17
CA SER A 47 11.40 1.38 0.11
C SER A 47 10.72 0.83 -1.14
N VAL A 48 11.27 -0.23 -1.73
CA VAL A 48 10.61 -1.09 -2.74
C VAL A 48 9.30 -1.71 -2.19
N ARG A 49 8.96 -1.43 -0.93
CA ARG A 49 7.78 -1.92 -0.24
C ARG A 49 6.53 -1.15 -0.70
N PRO A 50 5.49 -1.85 -1.16
CA PRO A 50 4.25 -1.23 -1.61
C PRO A 50 3.59 -0.37 -0.51
N SER A 51 2.89 0.69 -0.92
CA SER A 51 2.07 1.50 -0.01
C SER A 51 1.00 0.64 0.68
N CYS A 52 0.48 1.10 1.83
CA CYS A 52 -0.61 0.41 2.53
C CYS A 52 -1.84 0.25 1.60
N ASP A 53 -2.11 1.23 0.74
CA ASP A 53 -3.21 1.17 -0.23
C ASP A 53 -2.94 0.13 -1.32
N ALA A 54 -1.70 0.00 -1.79
CA ALA A 54 -1.31 -1.05 -2.72
C ALA A 54 -1.38 -2.44 -2.09
N GLU A 55 -0.99 -2.58 -0.81
CA GLU A 55 -1.18 -3.81 -0.03
C GLU A 55 -2.68 -4.16 0.12
N PHE A 56 -3.51 -3.17 0.42
CA PHE A 56 -4.96 -3.35 0.56
C PHE A 56 -5.63 -3.73 -0.77
N ALA A 57 -5.28 -3.06 -1.86
CA ALA A 57 -5.78 -3.40 -3.20
C ALA A 57 -5.42 -4.84 -3.60
N ARG A 58 -4.21 -5.31 -3.25
CA ARG A 58 -3.82 -6.71 -3.48
C ARG A 58 -4.63 -7.68 -2.63
N ALA A 59 -4.80 -7.40 -1.33
CA ALA A 59 -5.61 -8.25 -0.45
C ALA A 59 -7.05 -8.36 -0.95
N LEU A 60 -7.67 -7.24 -1.38
CA LEU A 60 -8.98 -7.23 -2.00
C LEU A 60 -9.03 -8.05 -3.30
N LYS A 61 -8.03 -7.89 -4.18
CA LYS A 61 -7.99 -8.66 -5.43
C LYS A 61 -7.95 -10.16 -5.17
N VAL A 62 -7.12 -10.60 -4.22
CA VAL A 62 -7.04 -12.02 -3.82
C VAL A 62 -8.37 -12.49 -3.23
N PHE A 63 -8.98 -11.70 -2.33
CA PHE A 63 -10.27 -12.01 -1.75
C PHE A 63 -11.37 -12.16 -2.81
N TYR A 64 -11.49 -11.23 -3.75
CA TYR A 64 -12.49 -11.32 -4.83
C TYR A 64 -12.26 -12.51 -5.76
N HIS A 65 -11.00 -12.83 -6.05
CA HIS A 65 -10.68 -14.02 -6.82
C HIS A 65 -11.13 -15.29 -6.09
N SER A 66 -10.84 -15.40 -4.79
CA SER A 66 -11.29 -16.52 -3.96
C SER A 66 -12.83 -16.61 -3.90
N MET A 67 -13.50 -15.47 -3.67
CA MET A 67 -14.96 -15.39 -3.64
C MET A 67 -15.62 -15.76 -4.97
N THR A 68 -14.92 -15.58 -6.09
CA THR A 68 -15.40 -16.06 -7.41
C THR A 68 -15.47 -17.59 -7.44
N SER A 69 -14.47 -18.28 -6.88
CA SER A 69 -14.45 -19.74 -6.74
C SER A 69 -15.54 -20.23 -5.78
N VAL A 70 -15.63 -19.61 -4.58
CA VAL A 70 -16.65 -19.90 -3.57
C VAL A 70 -18.07 -19.75 -4.14
N ARG A 71 -18.32 -18.68 -4.91
CA ARG A 71 -19.59 -18.49 -5.62
C ARG A 71 -19.86 -19.60 -6.64
N GLY A 72 -18.84 -20.04 -7.39
CA GLY A 72 -18.97 -21.15 -8.33
C GLY A 72 -19.31 -22.47 -7.64
N GLN A 73 -18.72 -22.74 -6.49
CA GLN A 73 -19.07 -23.91 -5.65
C GLN A 73 -20.51 -23.85 -5.17
N LEU A 74 -20.96 -22.71 -4.65
CA LEU A 74 -22.34 -22.52 -4.23
C LEU A 74 -23.33 -22.73 -5.38
N GLN A 75 -23.00 -22.24 -6.58
CA GLN A 75 -23.83 -22.47 -7.77
C GLN A 75 -23.91 -23.96 -8.14
N ARG A 76 -22.80 -24.71 -8.03
CA ARG A 76 -22.80 -26.15 -8.27
C ARG A 76 -23.64 -26.90 -7.25
N LEU A 77 -23.50 -26.60 -5.96
CA LEU A 77 -24.33 -27.14 -4.89
C LEU A 77 -25.82 -26.90 -5.15
N ARG A 78 -26.20 -25.67 -5.52
CA ARG A 78 -27.59 -25.32 -5.81
C ARG A 78 -28.19 -26.04 -7.02
N ARG A 79 -27.35 -26.42 -8.00
CA ARG A 79 -27.80 -27.09 -9.24
C ARG A 79 -27.80 -28.61 -9.11
N HIS A 80 -27.11 -29.17 -8.12
CA HIS A 80 -27.02 -30.60 -7.96
C HIS A 80 -28.35 -31.16 -7.42
N ARG A 81 -28.86 -32.19 -8.09
CA ARG A 81 -30.01 -32.97 -7.64
C ARG A 81 -29.74 -34.45 -7.82
N PRO A 82 -30.33 -35.31 -6.97
CA PRO A 82 -30.26 -36.75 -7.17
C PRO A 82 -31.00 -37.13 -8.47
N SER A 83 -30.59 -38.24 -9.08
CA SER A 83 -31.34 -38.82 -10.20
C SER A 83 -32.72 -39.28 -9.73
N GLU A 84 -33.74 -39.13 -10.57
CA GLU A 84 -35.10 -39.59 -10.27
C GLU A 84 -35.18 -41.12 -10.19
N GLU A 85 -34.24 -41.83 -10.81
CA GLU A 85 -34.15 -43.30 -10.82
C GLU A 85 -33.24 -43.86 -9.71
N SER A 86 -32.72 -43.01 -8.82
CA SER A 86 -31.80 -43.46 -7.76
C SER A 86 -32.51 -44.34 -6.71
N ASP A 87 -31.90 -45.49 -6.41
CA ASP A 87 -32.28 -46.31 -5.27
C ASP A 87 -31.82 -45.68 -3.93
N LEU A 88 -32.16 -46.33 -2.81
CA LEU A 88 -31.81 -45.84 -1.46
C LEU A 88 -30.29 -45.66 -1.28
N LEU A 89 -29.48 -46.53 -1.88
CA LEU A 89 -28.03 -46.44 -1.81
C LEU A 89 -27.52 -45.22 -2.58
N GLY A 90 -28.03 -45.01 -3.80
CA GLY A 90 -27.72 -43.84 -4.63
C GLY A 90 -28.09 -42.52 -3.95
N LEU A 91 -29.25 -42.47 -3.27
CA LEU A 91 -29.65 -41.30 -2.49
C LEU A 91 -28.72 -41.04 -1.30
N ARG A 92 -28.28 -42.08 -0.60
CA ARG A 92 -27.32 -41.95 0.50
C ARG A 92 -25.98 -41.39 0.01
N LEU A 93 -25.44 -41.96 -1.07
CA LEU A 93 -24.19 -41.47 -1.68
C LEU A 93 -24.31 -40.01 -2.13
N PHE A 94 -25.46 -39.62 -2.68
CA PHE A 94 -25.73 -38.23 -3.03
C PHE A 94 -25.70 -37.31 -1.80
N VAL A 95 -26.35 -37.70 -0.69
CA VAL A 95 -26.36 -36.91 0.54
C VAL A 95 -24.96 -36.78 1.15
N ASP A 96 -24.19 -37.87 1.16
CA ASP A 96 -22.81 -37.86 1.66
C ASP A 96 -21.93 -36.91 0.82
N GLU A 97 -22.06 -36.95 -0.51
CA GLU A 97 -21.33 -36.04 -1.41
C GLU A 97 -21.79 -34.58 -1.26
N GLN A 98 -23.10 -34.31 -1.15
CA GLN A 98 -23.60 -32.96 -0.88
C GLN A 98 -23.09 -32.42 0.44
N SER A 99 -23.04 -33.25 1.48
CA SER A 99 -22.53 -32.89 2.81
C SER A 99 -21.05 -32.53 2.75
N ARG A 100 -20.25 -33.33 2.02
CA ARG A 100 -18.83 -33.07 1.79
C ARG A 100 -18.62 -31.75 1.05
N LEU A 101 -19.33 -31.52 -0.05
CA LEU A 101 -19.23 -30.28 -0.84
C LEU A 101 -19.66 -29.04 -0.05
N LEU A 102 -20.68 -29.15 0.80
CA LEU A 102 -21.11 -28.08 1.70
C LEU A 102 -20.04 -27.73 2.72
N ARG A 103 -19.39 -28.74 3.32
CA ARG A 103 -18.28 -28.54 4.24
C ARG A 103 -17.10 -27.84 3.54
N ASP A 104 -16.69 -28.34 2.39
CA ASP A 104 -15.57 -27.77 1.61
C ASP A 104 -15.87 -26.30 1.22
N PHE A 105 -17.11 -26.01 0.79
CA PHE A 105 -17.56 -24.64 0.52
C PHE A 105 -17.46 -23.74 1.76
N SER A 106 -17.95 -24.23 2.90
CA SER A 106 -17.94 -23.48 4.17
C SER A 106 -16.52 -23.16 4.61
N GLU A 107 -15.62 -24.14 4.57
CA GLU A 107 -14.20 -23.98 4.93
C GLU A 107 -13.51 -22.96 4.00
N GLN A 108 -13.74 -23.02 2.69
CA GLN A 108 -13.16 -22.05 1.75
C GLN A 108 -13.68 -20.63 1.93
N LEU A 109 -14.97 -20.48 2.24
CA LEU A 109 -15.57 -19.18 2.56
C LEU A 109 -14.94 -18.60 3.84
N GLU A 110 -14.87 -19.40 4.90
CA GLU A 110 -14.29 -19.00 6.18
C GLU A 110 -12.80 -18.64 6.05
N GLN A 111 -12.04 -19.43 5.30
CA GLN A 111 -10.64 -19.15 5.00
C GLN A 111 -10.47 -17.83 4.24
N SER A 112 -11.31 -17.57 3.23
CA SER A 112 -11.26 -16.34 2.43
C SER A 112 -11.50 -15.09 3.30
N VAL A 113 -12.51 -15.15 4.17
CA VAL A 113 -12.83 -14.05 5.10
C VAL A 113 -11.74 -13.88 6.15
N SER A 114 -11.23 -14.99 6.71
CA SER A 114 -10.19 -14.97 7.73
C SER A 114 -8.88 -14.39 7.21
N THR A 115 -8.47 -14.76 5.99
CA THR A 115 -7.29 -14.20 5.33
C THR A 115 -7.45 -12.69 5.11
N LEU A 116 -8.59 -12.24 4.56
CA LEU A 116 -8.82 -10.81 4.37
C LEU A 116 -8.78 -10.03 5.70
N LYS A 117 -9.40 -10.58 6.76
CA LYS A 117 -9.37 -9.99 8.10
C LYS A 117 -7.94 -9.85 8.63
N GLN A 118 -7.12 -10.89 8.47
CA GLN A 118 -5.72 -10.89 8.88
C GLN A 118 -4.89 -9.87 8.08
N ASP A 119 -5.08 -9.82 6.75
CA ASP A 119 -4.41 -8.87 5.87
C ASP A 119 -4.74 -7.43 6.25
N VAL A 120 -6.03 -7.11 6.44
CA VAL A 120 -6.48 -5.79 6.87
C VAL A 120 -5.90 -5.42 8.23
N ALA A 121 -5.93 -6.33 9.21
CA ALA A 121 -5.35 -6.08 10.53
C ALA A 121 -3.83 -5.81 10.44
N ALA A 122 -3.11 -6.53 9.59
CA ALA A 122 -1.68 -6.31 9.36
C ALA A 122 -1.40 -4.97 8.67
N ILE A 123 -2.21 -4.59 7.67
CA ILE A 123 -2.10 -3.31 6.97
C ILE A 123 -2.38 -2.15 7.93
N VAL A 124 -3.45 -2.23 8.74
CA VAL A 124 -3.80 -1.20 9.72
C VAL A 124 -2.70 -1.03 10.76
N ARG A 125 -2.13 -2.12 11.29
CA ARG A 125 -0.99 -2.06 12.22
C ARG A 125 0.21 -1.33 11.59
N ARG A 126 0.61 -1.71 10.38
CA ARG A 126 1.70 -1.03 9.65
C ARG A 126 1.39 0.42 9.34
N LYS A 127 0.15 0.75 8.98
CA LYS A 127 -0.27 2.13 8.71
C LYS A 127 -0.13 2.97 9.98
N ARG A 128 -0.59 2.44 11.13
CA ARG A 128 -0.47 3.09 12.44
C ARG A 128 0.98 3.36 12.82
N GLU A 129 1.85 2.36 12.69
CA GLU A 129 3.29 2.47 12.94
C GLU A 129 3.94 3.58 12.10
N ARG A 130 3.58 3.70 10.82
CA ARG A 130 4.13 4.74 9.92
C ARG A 130 3.60 6.13 10.20
N SER A 131 2.34 6.24 10.59
CA SER A 131 1.69 7.53 10.86
C SER A 131 2.11 8.15 12.21
N GLY A 132 2.80 7.41 13.08
CA GLY A 132 3.35 7.93 14.34
C GLY A 132 2.31 8.47 15.32
N VAL A 133 1.02 8.21 15.09
CA VAL A 133 -0.07 8.93 15.78
C VAL A 133 -0.04 8.67 17.29
N TRP A 134 0.50 7.54 17.76
CA TRP A 134 0.56 7.19 19.20
C TRP A 134 1.99 6.80 19.66
N SER A 135 2.97 7.69 19.47
CA SER A 135 4.22 7.67 20.26
C SER A 135 4.30 8.90 21.13
#